data_AF-A0A2L0N0Y9-F1
#
_entry.id   AF-A0A2L0N0Y9-F1
#
_cell.length_a   1.000
_cell.length_b   1.000
_cell.length_c   1.000
_cell.angle_alpha   90.00
_cell.angle_beta   90.00
_cell.angle_gamma   90.00
#
_symmetry.space_group_name_H-M   'P 1'
#
loop_
_entity.id
_entity.type
_entity.pdbx_description
1 polymer ?
#
loop_
_entity_poly.entity_id
_entity_poly.type
_entity_poly.pdbx_seq_one_letter_code
_entity_poly.pdbx_strand_id
1 'polypeptide(L)'
;MIPGLLGAWAVRFRSGARIGGPPATKLKELLKNLEQRGESGASLEPYEDKSRWANGWPVPEYAAELDMMKSIGVNSVAQISTDPAWAGRIFASTLSHGVASPTAEHIAPYVSDFLTTSEGQNKVKKLEAAPEAHLFVWSDQSHLSVGLALRRRFEPVGDPDIPAHIGDIWVASRFEPAAVYRWSRGSGWAVHEVPEELHRAPEPAAAE
;
A
#
# COMPACT_ATOMS: atom_id res chain seq x y z
N MET A 1 23.00 -11.41 -10.26
CA MET A 1 22.24 -12.28 -11.18
C MET A 1 22.30 -13.70 -10.65
N ILE A 2 21.18 -14.42 -10.64
CA ILE A 2 21.08 -15.80 -10.18
C ILE A 2 21.05 -16.75 -11.38
N PRO A 3 22.06 -17.62 -11.55
CA PRO A 3 22.08 -18.59 -12.65
C PRO A 3 20.93 -19.59 -12.59
N GLY A 4 20.24 -19.74 -13.73
CA GLY A 4 19.14 -20.68 -13.94
C GLY A 4 17.78 -20.23 -13.43
N LEU A 5 17.57 -18.92 -13.22
CA LEU A 5 16.23 -18.33 -13.14
C LEU A 5 15.87 -17.74 -14.50
N LEU A 6 14.64 -17.97 -14.94
CA LEU A 6 14.13 -17.52 -16.23
C LEU A 6 13.49 -16.13 -16.14
N GLY A 7 12.91 -15.79 -14.98
CA GLY A 7 12.27 -14.50 -14.74
C GLY A 7 13.14 -13.49 -13.99
N ALA A 8 12.64 -12.27 -13.94
CA ALA A 8 13.05 -11.23 -13.00
C ALA A 8 12.08 -11.17 -11.83
N TRP A 9 12.60 -11.00 -10.62
CA TRP A 9 11.82 -11.14 -9.39
C TRP A 9 11.95 -9.91 -8.50
N ALA A 10 10.82 -9.42 -7.98
CA ALA A 10 10.78 -8.52 -6.84
C ALA A 10 10.69 -9.35 -5.56
N VAL A 11 11.51 -9.02 -4.56
CA VAL A 11 11.55 -9.73 -3.27
C VAL A 11 11.37 -8.72 -2.14
N ARG A 12 10.33 -8.91 -1.32
CA ARG A 12 10.04 -8.10 -0.15
C ARG A 12 10.66 -8.72 1.09
N PHE A 13 11.62 -8.03 1.67
CA PHE A 13 12.32 -8.47 2.88
C PHE A 13 11.67 -7.92 4.15
N ARG A 14 11.81 -8.66 5.25
CA ARG A 14 11.53 -8.17 6.61
C ARG A 14 12.62 -7.20 7.06
N SER A 15 12.27 -6.31 7.97
CA SER A 15 13.25 -5.43 8.62
C SER A 15 14.34 -6.27 9.29
N GLY A 16 15.60 -5.87 9.09
CA GLY A 16 16.77 -6.57 9.63
C GLY A 16 17.16 -7.87 8.91
N ALA A 17 16.48 -8.26 7.83
CA ALA A 17 16.89 -9.42 7.04
C ALA A 17 18.28 -9.21 6.44
N ARG A 18 19.17 -10.20 6.60
CA ARG A 18 20.51 -10.22 6.01
C ARG A 18 20.55 -11.25 4.90
N ILE A 19 20.66 -10.78 3.66
CA ILE A 19 20.75 -11.63 2.48
C ILE A 19 22.23 -11.85 2.15
N GLY A 20 22.75 -12.99 2.59
CA GLY A 20 24.10 -13.46 2.29
C GLY A 20 24.29 -14.87 2.84
N GLY A 21 25.13 -15.69 2.21
CA GLY A 21 25.35 -17.07 2.66
C GLY A 21 24.10 -17.96 2.54
N PRO A 22 23.81 -18.82 3.53
CA PRO A 22 22.72 -19.80 3.45
C PRO A 22 21.32 -19.23 3.12
N PRO A 23 20.87 -18.08 3.67
CA PRO A 23 19.63 -17.43 3.25
C PRO A 23 19.53 -17.11 1.76
N ALA A 24 20.64 -16.72 1.10
CA ALA A 24 20.64 -16.42 -0.33
C ALA A 24 20.45 -17.70 -1.18
N THR A 25 21.01 -18.83 -0.73
CA THR A 25 20.79 -20.14 -1.36
C THR A 25 19.33 -20.56 -1.27
N LYS A 26 18.72 -20.44 -0.09
CA LYS A 26 17.30 -20.74 0.12
C LYS A 26 16.37 -19.86 -0.72
N LEU A 27 16.67 -18.55 -0.82
CA LEU A 27 15.92 -17.66 -1.71
C LEU A 27 16.03 -18.09 -3.18
N LYS A 28 17.22 -18.46 -3.63
CA LYS A 28 17.43 -18.97 -5.00
C LYS A 28 16.61 -20.24 -5.25
N GLU A 29 16.59 -21.17 -4.31
CA GLU A 29 15.81 -22.41 -4.41
C GLU A 29 14.31 -22.14 -4.44
N LEU A 30 13.81 -21.24 -3.57
CA LEU A 30 12.42 -20.80 -3.58
C LEU A 30 12.01 -20.32 -4.97
N LEU A 31 12.74 -19.34 -5.53
CA LEU A 31 12.38 -18.74 -6.81
C LEU A 31 12.39 -19.76 -7.96
N LYS A 32 13.33 -20.72 -7.93
CA LYS A 32 13.38 -21.79 -8.93
C LYS A 32 12.20 -22.74 -8.82
N ASN A 33 11.82 -23.11 -7.60
CA ASN A 33 10.68 -23.99 -7.37
C ASN A 33 9.37 -23.34 -7.82
N LEU A 34 9.22 -22.02 -7.61
CA LEU A 34 8.08 -21.26 -8.13
C LEU A 34 8.03 -21.32 -9.66
N GLU A 35 9.15 -21.05 -10.34
CA GLU A 35 9.22 -21.13 -11.81
C GLU A 35 8.90 -22.53 -12.33
N GLN A 36 9.39 -23.58 -11.66
CA GLN A 36 9.10 -24.97 -12.03
C GLN A 36 7.62 -25.34 -11.90
N ARG A 37 6.93 -24.76 -10.92
CA ARG A 37 5.48 -24.95 -10.72
C ARG A 37 4.63 -24.00 -11.56
N GLY A 38 5.24 -23.09 -12.33
CA GLY A 38 4.53 -22.05 -13.09
C GLY A 38 3.87 -20.98 -12.22
N GLU A 39 4.36 -20.81 -10.99
CA GLU A 39 3.84 -19.84 -10.03
C GLU A 39 4.57 -18.50 -10.15
N SER A 40 3.82 -17.39 -10.15
CA SER A 40 4.36 -16.04 -10.30
C SER A 40 4.65 -15.34 -8.97
N GLY A 41 4.42 -16.01 -7.83
CA GLY A 41 4.67 -15.41 -6.52
C GLY A 41 4.38 -16.31 -5.33
N ALA A 42 4.81 -15.85 -4.17
CA ALA A 42 4.50 -16.43 -2.87
C ALA A 42 4.46 -15.33 -1.80
N SER A 43 3.55 -15.41 -0.84
CA SER A 43 3.47 -14.45 0.27
C SER A 43 3.21 -15.10 1.64
N LEU A 44 3.83 -14.52 2.67
CA LEU A 44 3.49 -14.77 4.07
C LEU A 44 2.20 -14.05 4.50
N GLU A 45 1.64 -13.21 3.63
CA GLU A 45 0.42 -12.46 3.91
C GLU A 45 -0.80 -13.16 3.28
N PRO A 46 -1.79 -13.61 4.08
CA PRO A 46 -2.95 -14.35 3.58
C PRO A 46 -3.80 -13.62 2.54
N TYR A 47 -3.78 -12.29 2.56
CA TYR A 47 -4.52 -11.46 1.62
C TYR A 47 -3.81 -11.31 0.26
N GLU A 48 -2.49 -11.53 0.21
CA GLU A 48 -1.69 -11.46 -1.03
C GLU A 48 -1.63 -12.80 -1.77
N ASP A 49 -1.82 -13.91 -1.04
CA ASP A 49 -1.64 -15.26 -1.58
C ASP A 49 -2.73 -16.23 -1.07
N LYS A 50 -3.81 -16.36 -1.82
CA LYS A 50 -4.93 -17.26 -1.48
C LYS A 50 -4.66 -18.73 -1.81
N SER A 51 -3.58 -19.07 -2.51
CA SER A 51 -3.25 -20.48 -2.77
C SER A 51 -2.50 -21.09 -1.58
N ARG A 52 -1.66 -20.31 -0.91
CA ARG A 52 -0.92 -20.75 0.29
C ARG A 52 -1.70 -20.56 1.59
N TRP A 53 -2.76 -19.77 1.56
CA TRP A 53 -3.58 -19.46 2.72
C TRP A 53 -5.06 -19.75 2.46
N ALA A 54 -5.65 -20.63 3.26
CA ALA A 54 -7.07 -20.94 3.23
C ALA A 54 -7.73 -20.42 4.52
N ASN A 55 -8.64 -19.46 4.39
CA ASN A 55 -9.35 -18.86 5.53
C ASN A 55 -8.40 -18.32 6.63
N GLY A 56 -7.25 -17.76 6.24
CA GLY A 56 -6.25 -17.22 7.16
C GLY A 56 -5.27 -18.25 7.74
N TRP A 57 -5.42 -19.54 7.39
CA TRP A 57 -4.53 -20.61 7.85
C TRP A 57 -3.58 -21.07 6.73
N PRO A 58 -2.32 -21.40 7.06
CA PRO A 58 -1.41 -22.01 6.09
C PRO A 58 -2.02 -23.29 5.51
N VAL A 59 -2.04 -23.40 4.19
CA VAL A 59 -2.34 -24.66 3.52
C VAL A 59 -1.20 -25.64 3.80
N PRO A 60 -1.47 -26.87 4.30
CA PRO A 60 -0.43 -27.78 4.78
C PRO A 60 0.69 -28.07 3.77
N GLU A 61 0.36 -28.15 2.48
CA GLU A 61 1.33 -28.37 1.39
C GLU A 61 2.41 -27.29 1.31
N TYR A 62 2.09 -26.05 1.68
CA TYR A 62 3.00 -24.91 1.62
C TYR A 62 3.61 -24.53 2.97
N ALA A 63 3.27 -25.23 4.06
CA ALA A 63 3.71 -24.87 5.42
C ALA A 63 5.24 -24.78 5.53
N ALA A 64 5.97 -25.74 4.97
CA ALA A 64 7.43 -25.73 4.98
C ALA A 64 8.04 -24.57 4.17
N GLU A 65 7.39 -24.18 3.07
CA GLU A 65 7.81 -23.03 2.26
C GLU A 65 7.60 -21.71 3.02
N LEU A 66 6.45 -21.55 3.68
CA LEU A 66 6.12 -20.39 4.50
C LEU A 66 7.09 -20.28 5.71
N ASP A 67 7.38 -21.38 6.39
CA ASP A 67 8.37 -21.42 7.47
C ASP A 67 9.78 -21.07 6.96
N MET A 68 10.15 -21.57 5.79
CA MET A 68 11.42 -21.24 5.16
C MET A 68 11.50 -19.75 4.82
N MET A 69 10.48 -19.17 4.18
CA MET A 69 10.39 -17.73 3.88
C MET A 69 10.55 -16.89 5.14
N LYS A 70 9.87 -17.27 6.23
CA LYS A 70 10.00 -16.65 7.54
C LYS A 70 11.44 -16.74 8.07
N SER A 71 12.09 -17.89 7.94
CA SER A 71 13.46 -18.12 8.41
C SER A 71 14.53 -17.30 7.68
N ILE A 72 14.28 -16.92 6.42
CA ILE A 72 15.20 -16.09 5.62
C ILE A 72 14.79 -14.61 5.57
N GLY A 73 13.75 -14.24 6.32
CA GLY A 73 13.28 -12.86 6.39
C GLY A 73 12.68 -12.36 5.08
N VAL A 74 11.98 -13.21 4.33
CA VAL A 74 11.25 -12.83 3.11
C VAL A 74 9.75 -12.81 3.43
N ASN A 75 9.10 -11.68 3.19
CA ASN A 75 7.65 -11.54 3.31
C ASN A 75 6.93 -12.01 2.05
N SER A 76 7.41 -11.60 0.87
CA SER A 76 6.79 -12.00 -0.39
C SER A 76 7.77 -11.94 -1.54
N VAL A 77 7.45 -12.66 -2.61
CA VAL A 77 8.14 -12.62 -3.90
C VAL A 77 7.11 -12.52 -5.02
N ALA A 78 7.43 -11.77 -6.07
CA ALA A 78 6.60 -11.63 -7.25
C ALA A 78 7.48 -11.59 -8.50
N GLN A 79 7.12 -12.36 -9.52
CA GLN A 79 7.75 -12.28 -10.84
C GLN A 79 7.28 -10.98 -11.51
N ILE A 80 8.22 -10.15 -11.93
CA ILE A 80 7.94 -8.83 -12.53
C ILE A 80 8.23 -8.78 -14.03
N SER A 81 8.95 -9.76 -14.56
CA SER A 81 9.22 -9.88 -16.00
C SER A 81 9.64 -11.30 -16.37
N THR A 82 9.26 -11.73 -17.56
CA THR A 82 9.74 -12.95 -18.23
C THR A 82 10.65 -12.63 -19.41
N ASP A 83 11.02 -11.35 -19.61
CA ASP A 83 11.94 -10.93 -20.66
C ASP A 83 13.35 -11.52 -20.38
N PRO A 84 13.93 -12.28 -21.33
CA PRO A 84 15.26 -12.85 -21.20
C PRO A 84 16.35 -11.83 -20.84
N ALA A 85 16.22 -10.56 -21.22
CA ALA A 85 17.18 -9.50 -20.88
C ALA A 85 17.26 -9.22 -19.36
N TRP A 86 16.22 -9.61 -18.62
CA TRP A 86 16.08 -9.40 -17.19
C TRP A 86 16.18 -10.70 -16.37
N ALA A 87 16.39 -11.84 -17.03
CA ALA A 87 16.45 -13.16 -16.40
C ALA A 87 17.47 -13.22 -15.24
N GLY A 88 17.03 -13.80 -14.12
CA GLY A 88 17.84 -13.98 -12.91
C GLY A 88 18.18 -12.69 -12.17
N ARG A 89 17.54 -11.57 -12.48
CA ARG A 89 17.65 -10.34 -11.68
C ARG A 89 16.69 -10.40 -10.50
N ILE A 90 17.21 -10.04 -9.32
CA ILE A 90 16.41 -9.81 -8.12
C ILE A 90 16.42 -8.32 -7.83
N PHE A 91 15.22 -7.77 -7.66
CA PHE A 91 15.00 -6.43 -7.17
C PHE A 91 14.56 -6.54 -5.72
N ALA A 92 15.38 -6.02 -4.81
CA ALA A 92 14.94 -5.82 -3.44
C ALA A 92 13.80 -4.81 -3.49
N SER A 93 12.59 -5.29 -3.30
CA SER A 93 11.42 -4.44 -3.18
C SER A 93 11.25 -4.17 -1.70
N THR A 94 11.60 -2.98 -1.25
CA THR A 94 10.82 -2.45 -0.15
C THR A 94 9.49 -2.07 -0.80
N LEU A 95 8.39 -2.73 -0.43
CA LEU A 95 7.18 -1.95 -0.30
C LEU A 95 7.50 -0.99 0.85
N SER A 96 8.19 0.11 0.53
CA SER A 96 8.59 1.22 1.40
C SER A 96 7.37 2.03 1.86
N HIS A 97 6.20 1.42 1.75
CA HIS A 97 4.89 2.01 1.66
C HIS A 97 3.97 0.96 2.28
N GLY A 98 3.30 1.30 3.39
CA GLY A 98 2.87 0.37 4.43
C GLY A 98 1.93 -0.77 4.03
N VAL A 99 1.60 -1.63 5.01
CA VAL A 99 0.50 -2.60 4.89
C VAL A 99 -0.79 -1.80 4.67
N ALA A 100 -1.32 -1.88 3.46
CA ALA A 100 -2.61 -1.28 3.14
C ALA A 100 -3.70 -2.23 3.62
N SER A 101 -4.48 -1.81 4.61
CA SER A 101 -5.69 -2.55 4.98
C SER A 101 -6.65 -2.60 3.78
N PRO A 102 -7.28 -3.76 3.48
CA PRO A 102 -8.27 -3.88 2.41
C PRO A 102 -9.64 -3.31 2.83
N THR A 103 -9.68 -2.42 3.81
CA THR A 103 -10.89 -1.78 4.37
C THR A 103 -10.59 -0.30 4.59
N ALA A 104 -11.64 0.49 4.85
CA ALA A 104 -11.51 1.92 5.15
C ALA A 104 -11.57 2.23 6.66
N GLU A 105 -11.45 1.22 7.53
CA GLU A 105 -11.56 1.36 8.99
C GLU A 105 -10.47 2.26 9.61
N HIS A 106 -9.34 2.39 8.93
CA HIS A 106 -8.21 3.19 9.42
C HIS A 106 -8.26 4.66 8.98
N ILE A 107 -9.21 5.07 8.15
CA ILE A 107 -9.24 6.43 7.59
C ILE A 107 -9.59 7.47 8.67
N ALA A 108 -10.58 7.20 9.53
CA ALA A 108 -10.92 8.11 10.63
C ALA A 108 -9.79 8.23 11.68
N PRO A 109 -9.15 7.13 12.14
CA PRO A 109 -7.94 7.20 12.96
C PRO A 109 -6.79 7.95 12.27
N TYR A 110 -6.55 7.71 10.98
CA TYR A 110 -5.51 8.40 10.22
C TYR A 110 -5.70 9.92 10.21
N VAL A 111 -6.94 10.39 9.98
CA VAL A 111 -7.24 11.83 10.03
C VAL A 111 -7.03 12.38 11.43
N SER A 112 -7.47 11.65 12.46
CA SER A 112 -7.29 12.05 13.86
C SER A 112 -5.80 12.20 14.19
N ASP A 113 -4.98 11.21 13.83
CA ASP A 113 -3.53 11.22 14.03
C ASP A 113 -2.87 12.36 13.26
N PHE A 114 -3.25 12.58 11.99
CA PHE A 114 -2.74 13.69 11.18
C PHE A 114 -2.99 15.04 11.88
N LEU A 115 -4.18 15.23 12.45
CA LEU A 115 -4.53 16.45 13.18
C LEU A 115 -3.68 16.65 14.42
N THR A 116 -3.14 15.59 15.06
CA THR A 116 -2.20 15.73 16.19
C THR A 116 -0.81 16.21 15.77
N THR A 117 -0.44 16.07 14.50
CA THR A 117 0.88 16.49 14.00
C THR A 117 1.02 18.01 13.96
N SER A 118 2.25 18.50 13.94
CA SER A 118 2.53 19.94 13.79
C SER A 118 1.96 20.50 12.48
N GLU A 119 1.96 19.73 11.40
CA GLU A 119 1.34 20.13 10.13
C GLU A 119 -0.18 20.24 10.24
N GLY A 120 -0.83 19.22 10.80
CA GLY A 120 -2.27 19.20 11.01
C GLY A 120 -2.74 20.37 11.88
N GLN A 121 -2.10 20.57 13.03
CA GLN A 121 -2.38 21.67 13.94
C GLN A 121 -2.20 23.05 13.27
N ASN A 122 -1.16 23.21 12.45
CA ASN A 122 -0.96 24.45 11.70
C ASN A 122 -2.07 24.71 10.67
N LYS A 123 -2.60 23.67 10.02
CA LYS A 123 -3.74 23.80 9.09
C LYS A 123 -5.02 24.14 9.83
N VAL A 124 -5.31 23.45 10.94
CA VAL A 124 -6.48 23.73 11.80
C VAL A 124 -6.48 25.19 12.28
N LYS A 125 -5.34 25.67 12.78
CA LYS A 125 -5.20 27.05 13.27
C LYS A 125 -5.49 28.08 12.17
N LYS A 126 -5.06 27.83 10.94
CA LYS A 126 -5.35 28.71 9.79
C LYS A 126 -6.84 28.77 9.45
N LEU A 127 -7.60 27.74 9.82
CA LEU A 127 -9.02 27.64 9.52
C LEU A 127 -9.93 28.18 10.64
N GLU A 128 -9.39 28.57 11.80
CA GLU A 128 -10.19 29.10 12.93
C GLU A 128 -10.98 30.37 12.59
N ALA A 129 -10.46 31.20 11.68
CA ALA A 129 -11.10 32.43 11.25
C ALA A 129 -12.02 32.25 10.02
N ALA A 130 -12.11 31.04 9.47
CA ALA A 130 -12.88 30.78 8.26
C ALA A 130 -14.35 30.46 8.61
N PRO A 131 -15.34 31.09 7.93
CA PRO A 131 -16.76 30.82 8.16
C PRO A 131 -17.18 29.41 7.71
N GLU A 132 -16.45 28.81 6.75
CA GLU A 132 -16.64 27.45 6.27
C GLU A 132 -15.30 26.73 6.25
N ALA A 133 -14.89 26.17 7.40
CA ALA A 133 -13.61 25.52 7.53
C ALA A 133 -13.62 24.12 6.90
N HIS A 134 -13.19 24.04 5.65
CA HIS A 134 -12.92 22.79 4.95
C HIS A 134 -11.43 22.45 5.02
N LEU A 135 -11.11 21.26 5.51
CA LEU A 135 -9.74 20.78 5.57
C LEU A 135 -9.46 19.80 4.42
N PHE A 136 -8.42 20.08 3.64
CA PHE A 136 -7.91 19.14 2.64
C PHE A 136 -6.65 18.43 3.15
N VAL A 137 -6.72 17.10 3.19
CA VAL A 137 -5.65 16.19 3.58
C VAL A 137 -5.24 15.38 2.35
N TRP A 138 -3.97 15.50 1.97
CA TRP A 138 -3.37 14.61 1.00
C TRP A 138 -2.67 13.48 1.76
N SER A 139 -3.11 12.24 1.54
CA SER A 139 -2.46 11.08 2.14
C SER A 139 -0.99 11.08 1.74
N ASP A 140 -0.11 11.02 2.72
CA ASP A 140 1.32 10.94 2.43
C ASP A 140 1.67 9.64 1.68
N GLN A 141 2.91 9.56 1.22
CA GLN A 141 3.37 8.41 0.43
C GLN A 141 3.42 7.11 1.25
N SER A 142 3.51 7.19 2.59
CA SER A 142 3.55 6.04 3.49
C SER A 142 2.18 5.39 3.74
N HIS A 143 1.08 6.12 3.55
CA HIS A 143 -0.30 5.64 3.82
C HIS A 143 -1.02 5.10 2.58
N LEU A 144 -0.50 3.99 2.02
CA LEU A 144 -1.10 3.29 0.87
C LEU A 144 -2.53 2.78 1.11
N SER A 145 -2.90 2.55 2.37
CA SER A 145 -4.24 2.12 2.76
C SER A 145 -5.31 3.07 2.24
N VAL A 146 -5.05 4.38 2.24
CA VAL A 146 -6.00 5.39 1.74
C VAL A 146 -6.24 5.19 0.25
N GLY A 147 -5.18 5.09 -0.56
CA GLY A 147 -5.31 4.90 -2.01
C GLY A 147 -5.96 3.56 -2.37
N LEU A 148 -5.59 2.47 -1.69
CA LEU A 148 -6.18 1.16 -1.93
C LEU A 148 -7.66 1.11 -1.55
N ALA A 149 -8.03 1.69 -0.41
CA ALA A 149 -9.42 1.77 0.02
C ALA A 149 -10.25 2.63 -0.93
N LEU A 150 -9.72 3.79 -1.35
CA LEU A 150 -10.34 4.66 -2.35
C LEU A 150 -10.56 3.92 -3.67
N ARG A 151 -9.56 3.17 -4.16
CA ARG A 151 -9.66 2.40 -5.41
C ARG A 151 -10.80 1.38 -5.38
N ARG A 152 -11.15 0.89 -4.20
CA ARG A 152 -12.25 -0.05 -3.96
C ARG A 152 -13.55 0.62 -3.54
N ARG A 153 -13.54 1.95 -3.36
CA ARG A 153 -14.68 2.75 -2.91
C ARG A 153 -15.22 2.25 -1.56
N PHE A 154 -14.33 1.80 -0.68
CA PHE A 154 -14.74 1.40 0.66
C PHE A 154 -15.06 2.62 1.50
N GLU A 155 -16.26 2.66 2.09
CA GLU A 155 -16.66 3.77 2.93
C GLU A 155 -16.00 3.66 4.32
N PRO A 156 -15.33 4.71 4.81
CA PRO A 156 -14.80 4.72 6.16
C PRO A 156 -15.90 4.58 7.22
N VAL A 157 -15.53 3.99 8.35
CA VAL A 157 -16.41 3.85 9.52
C VAL A 157 -15.90 4.70 10.68
N GLY A 158 -16.84 5.18 11.49
CA GLY A 158 -16.55 6.03 12.64
C GLY A 158 -16.22 7.47 12.26
N ASP A 159 -16.18 8.34 13.27
CA ASP A 159 -15.86 9.76 13.12
C ASP A 159 -14.40 10.03 13.52
N PRO A 160 -13.69 10.89 12.80
CA PRO A 160 -12.39 11.38 13.25
C PRO A 160 -12.55 12.34 14.44
N ASP A 161 -11.54 12.39 15.30
CA ASP A 161 -11.46 13.35 16.41
C ASP A 161 -11.08 14.74 15.86
N ILE A 162 -12.07 15.62 15.74
CA ILE A 162 -11.87 16.91 15.05
C ILE A 162 -12.27 18.15 15.87
N PRO A 163 -11.54 19.27 15.73
CA PRO A 163 -11.87 20.54 16.37
C PRO A 163 -13.23 21.09 15.96
N ALA A 164 -13.94 21.74 16.88
CA ALA A 164 -15.35 22.08 16.72
C ALA A 164 -15.68 23.00 15.52
N HIS A 165 -14.72 23.76 15.00
CA HIS A 165 -14.94 24.66 13.88
C HIS A 165 -14.79 24.00 12.50
N ILE A 166 -14.20 22.79 12.40
CA ILE A 166 -14.02 22.11 11.12
C ILE A 166 -15.33 21.41 10.69
N GLY A 167 -15.90 21.86 9.58
CA GLY A 167 -17.18 21.37 9.05
C GLY A 167 -17.04 20.17 8.12
N ASP A 168 -16.02 20.19 7.25
CA ASP A 168 -15.73 19.12 6.31
C ASP A 168 -14.24 18.79 6.25
N ILE A 169 -13.95 17.52 5.95
CA ILE A 169 -12.59 17.04 5.66
C ILE A 169 -12.62 16.28 4.35
N TRP A 170 -11.70 16.63 3.46
CA TRP A 170 -11.47 15.93 2.21
C TRP A 170 -10.14 15.17 2.31
N VAL A 171 -10.17 13.86 2.10
CA VAL A 171 -8.99 13.00 2.10
C VAL A 171 -8.77 12.47 0.69
N ALA A 172 -7.65 12.86 0.09
CA ALA A 172 -7.25 12.45 -1.25
C ALA A 172 -5.99 11.59 -1.19
N SER A 173 -5.77 10.76 -2.22
CA SER A 173 -4.53 10.01 -2.37
C SER A 173 -3.94 10.18 -3.76
N ARG A 174 -2.62 10.41 -3.83
CA ARG A 174 -1.91 10.44 -5.12
C ARG A 174 -1.97 9.11 -5.88
N PHE A 175 -2.23 8.01 -5.16
CA PHE A 175 -2.24 6.66 -5.73
C PHE A 175 -3.58 6.28 -6.35
N GLU A 176 -4.64 7.03 -6.03
CA GLU A 176 -5.98 6.88 -6.60
C GLU A 176 -6.58 8.28 -6.79
N PRO A 177 -6.24 8.98 -7.88
CA PRO A 177 -6.72 10.35 -8.11
C PRO A 177 -8.19 10.41 -8.54
N ALA A 178 -8.81 9.27 -8.87
CA ALA A 178 -10.17 9.20 -9.38
C ALA A 178 -11.25 9.26 -8.28
N ALA A 179 -10.86 9.23 -7.01
CA ALA A 179 -11.81 9.35 -5.91
C ALA A 179 -11.20 10.05 -4.70
N VAL A 180 -12.05 10.67 -3.90
CA VAL A 180 -11.71 11.28 -2.60
C VAL A 180 -12.74 10.91 -1.56
N TYR A 181 -12.31 10.83 -0.30
CA TYR A 181 -13.26 10.77 0.81
C TYR A 181 -13.64 12.18 1.22
N ARG A 182 -14.92 12.38 1.54
CA ARG A 182 -15.41 13.53 2.28
C ARG A 182 -15.97 13.04 3.60
N TRP A 183 -15.55 13.64 4.70
CA TRP A 183 -16.27 13.55 5.96
C TRP A 183 -16.95 14.89 6.24
N SER A 184 -18.19 14.84 6.71
CA SER A 184 -18.97 16.01 7.09
C SER A 184 -19.61 15.81 8.45
N ARG A 185 -19.58 16.85 9.30
CA ARG A 185 -20.00 16.76 10.71
C ARG A 185 -21.43 16.30 10.98
N GLY A 186 -22.33 16.42 10.02
CA GLY A 186 -23.72 15.97 10.17
C GLY A 186 -24.07 14.71 9.38
N SER A 187 -23.21 14.28 8.46
CA SER A 187 -23.54 13.23 7.50
C SER A 187 -22.49 12.13 7.37
N GLY A 188 -21.41 12.19 8.15
CA GLY A 188 -20.37 11.17 8.15
C GLY A 188 -19.56 11.15 6.85
N TRP A 189 -19.10 9.96 6.48
CA TRP A 189 -18.24 9.76 5.31
C TRP A 189 -19.04 9.59 4.02
N ALA A 190 -18.44 10.02 2.91
CA ALA A 190 -18.90 9.75 1.55
C ALA A 190 -17.69 9.59 0.63
N VAL A 191 -17.86 8.76 -0.40
CA VAL A 191 -16.88 8.65 -1.49
C VAL A 191 -17.35 9.51 -2.65
N HIS A 192 -16.49 10.43 -3.10
CA HIS A 192 -16.73 11.27 -4.26
C HIS A 192 -15.83 10.85 -5.41
N GLU A 193 -16.43 10.55 -6.56
CA GLU A 193 -15.70 10.37 -7.81
C GLU A 193 -15.18 11.72 -8.29
N VAL A 194 -13.93 11.74 -8.75
CA VAL A 194 -13.34 12.90 -9.42
C VAL A 194 -13.62 12.75 -10.92
N PRO A 195 -14.13 13.80 -11.61
CA PRO A 195 -14.33 13.76 -13.04
C PRO A 195 -13.01 13.52 -13.81
N GLU A 196 -13.06 12.71 -14.88
CA GLU A 196 -11.87 12.35 -15.66
C GLU A 196 -11.14 13.56 -16.26
N GLU A 197 -11.86 14.65 -16.52
CA GLU A 197 -11.24 15.89 -17.04
C GLU A 197 -10.25 16.52 -16.05
N LEU A 198 -10.42 16.23 -14.76
CA LEU A 198 -9.57 16.74 -13.68
C LEU A 198 -8.43 15.77 -13.30
N HIS A 199 -8.33 14.60 -13.95
CA HIS A 199 -7.25 13.64 -13.69
C HIS A 199 -5.92 14.02 -14.34
N ARG A 200 -5.92 14.96 -15.29
CA ARG A 200 -4.69 15.42 -15.97
C ARG A 200 -4.05 16.55 -15.20
N ALA A 201 -2.77 16.41 -14.88
CA ALA A 201 -1.96 17.58 -14.54
C ALA A 201 -2.02 18.56 -15.73
N PRO A 202 -2.17 19.88 -15.51
CA PRO A 202 -1.99 20.83 -16.59
C PRO A 202 -0.62 20.57 -17.23
N GLU A 203 -0.57 20.51 -18.56
CA GLU A 203 0.71 20.48 -19.27
C GLU A 203 1.56 21.63 -18.73
N PRO A 204 2.83 21.39 -18.37
CA PRO A 204 3.70 22.49 -17.98
C PRO A 204 3.70 23.47 -19.14
N ALA A 205 3.29 24.71 -18.86
CA ALA A 205 3.33 25.79 -19.83
C ALA A 205 4.74 25.78 -20.46
N ALA A 206 4.79 25.70 -21.78
CA ALA A 206 6.05 25.78 -22.51
C ALA A 206 6.76 27.06 -22.03
N ALA A 207 7.96 26.90 -21.49
CA ALA A 207 8.79 28.04 -21.13
C ALA A 207 9.08 28.81 -22.42
N GLU A 208 8.55 30.04 -22.51
CA GLU A 208 8.99 31.05 -23.49
C GLU A 208 10.37 31.59 -23.15
#